data_AF-H2AZA0-F1
#
_entry.id   AF-H2AZA0-F1
#
_cell.length_a   1.000
_cell.length_b   1.000
_cell.length_c   1.000
_cell.angle_alpha   90.00
_cell.angle_beta   90.00
_cell.angle_gamma   90.00
#
_symmetry.space_group_name_H-M   'P 1'
#
loop_
_entity.id
_entity.type
_entity.pdbx_description
1 polymer ?
#
loop_
_entity_poly.entity_id
_entity_poly.type
_entity_poly.pdbx_seq_one_letter_code
_entity_poly.pdbx_strand_id
1 'polypeptide(L)'
;MSYTGILHNYAGRHAAFEFAPTKLPNVLIAIGGMTDGLLTVPYVQGLPEVMKQYNYSVIQIQYTSSFKGWGTSSLQQDIKEIAQLIRFLKSEKGGKRDKIMLIGHSTGSQDVMTYLLNEDKYKDCEIVAAILQGSASDREAMRMEYDDETLSNLNKRVEKLIAEGKKDELLPTEFSNYVFGVPITAYRWWSIMCPGGDDDYFSSDLDENTLRSTFGKIKKPFLIAYSGKDNFVPDYVDKAAVIEKWRSIANPQFWSKNSGLVEGADHFVTQSDSQQFLYSMIKAFMEEFDL
;
A
#
# COMPACT_ATOMS: atom_id res chain seq x y z
N MET A 1 1.36 23.06 -7.69
CA MET A 1 1.97 23.33 -6.37
C MET A 1 3.41 22.85 -6.39
N SER A 2 4.31 23.45 -5.61
CA SER A 2 5.72 23.04 -5.50
C SER A 2 6.05 22.75 -4.05
N TYR A 3 6.89 21.73 -3.81
CA TYR A 3 7.31 21.34 -2.46
C TYR A 3 8.83 21.39 -2.36
N THR A 4 9.32 21.89 -1.22
CA THR A 4 10.77 21.92 -0.93
C THR A 4 11.20 20.57 -0.38
N GLY A 5 12.36 20.07 -0.82
CA GLY A 5 12.85 18.76 -0.42
C GLY A 5 14.16 18.34 -1.09
N ILE A 6 14.53 17.08 -0.91
CA ILE A 6 15.68 16.43 -1.56
C ILE A 6 15.17 15.28 -2.44
N LEU A 7 15.57 15.27 -3.70
CA LEU A 7 15.35 14.13 -4.58
C LEU A 7 16.55 13.18 -4.49
N HIS A 8 16.33 12.00 -3.92
CA HIS A 8 17.33 10.93 -3.81
C HIS A 8 17.29 10.05 -5.05
N ASN A 9 18.45 9.72 -5.61
CA ASN A 9 18.58 8.55 -6.49
C ASN A 9 18.98 7.36 -5.63
N TYR A 10 18.06 6.40 -5.47
CA TYR A 10 18.33 5.15 -4.78
C TYR A 10 18.37 4.02 -5.82
N ALA A 11 19.37 3.15 -5.73
CA ALA A 11 19.60 2.05 -6.68
C ALA A 11 19.89 2.45 -8.15
N GLY A 12 20.35 3.68 -8.39
CA GLY A 12 20.89 4.13 -9.69
C GLY A 12 19.84 4.48 -10.75
N ARG A 13 18.63 3.93 -10.65
CA ARG A 13 17.52 4.12 -11.60
C ARG A 13 16.20 4.57 -10.97
N HIS A 14 16.09 4.54 -9.64
CA HIS A 14 14.87 4.88 -8.92
C HIS A 14 15.04 6.16 -8.12
N ALA A 15 13.93 6.84 -7.85
CA ALA A 15 13.93 8.16 -7.23
C ALA A 15 13.00 8.19 -6.03
N ALA A 16 13.42 8.85 -4.95
CA ALA A 16 12.59 9.07 -3.78
C ALA A 16 12.68 10.53 -3.35
N PHE A 17 11.55 11.18 -3.14
CA PHE A 17 11.49 12.59 -2.76
C PHE A 17 11.30 12.72 -1.26
N GLU A 18 12.29 13.29 -0.57
CA GLU A 18 12.22 13.65 0.86
C GLU A 18 11.71 15.07 1.02
N PHE A 19 10.52 15.23 1.60
CA PHE A 19 9.93 16.53 1.88
C PHE A 19 10.68 17.23 3.02
N ALA A 20 10.76 18.56 2.98
CA ALA A 20 11.24 19.34 4.11
C ALA A 20 10.27 19.23 5.32
N PRO A 21 10.76 19.15 6.57
CA PRO A 21 12.18 19.12 6.96
C PRO A 21 12.87 17.79 6.61
N THR A 22 14.09 17.88 6.08
CA THR A 22 14.88 16.73 5.62
C THR A 22 15.96 16.35 6.64
N LYS A 23 16.58 15.17 6.47
CA LYS A 23 17.73 14.68 7.26
C LYS A 23 17.46 14.44 8.74
N LEU A 24 16.20 14.22 9.11
CA LEU A 24 15.83 13.76 10.45
C LEU A 24 16.27 12.29 10.67
N PRO A 25 16.53 11.85 11.91
CA PRO A 25 17.06 10.52 12.17
C PRO A 25 16.14 9.39 11.70
N ASN A 26 14.83 9.58 11.77
CA ASN A 26 13.84 8.57 11.41
C ASN A 26 13.16 8.92 10.08
N VAL A 27 12.57 7.93 9.41
CA VAL A 27 11.90 8.12 8.11
C VAL A 27 10.56 7.39 8.05
N LEU A 28 9.54 8.10 7.56
CA LEU A 28 8.29 7.52 7.09
C LEU A 28 8.34 7.48 5.55
N ILE A 29 8.30 6.28 4.98
CA ILE A 29 8.25 6.07 3.53
C ILE A 29 6.79 5.95 3.11
N ALA A 30 6.32 6.88 2.29
CA ALA A 30 5.00 6.87 1.67
C ALA A 30 5.04 6.18 0.31
N ILE A 31 4.20 5.15 0.18
CA ILE A 31 4.03 4.29 -0.99
C ILE A 31 2.63 4.59 -1.56
N GLY A 32 2.57 5.07 -2.80
CA GLY A 32 1.32 5.37 -3.49
C GLY A 32 0.61 4.11 -4.01
N GLY A 33 -0.57 4.29 -4.61
CA GLY A 33 -1.22 3.25 -5.39
C GLY A 33 -0.47 2.94 -6.70
N MET A 34 -0.94 1.94 -7.43
CA MET A 34 -0.26 1.44 -8.63
C MET A 34 -0.18 2.49 -9.75
N THR A 35 -1.16 3.39 -9.82
CA THR A 35 -1.18 4.51 -10.77
C THR A 35 -0.41 5.74 -10.30
N ASP A 36 0.10 5.71 -9.08
CA ASP A 36 0.72 6.85 -8.42
C ASP A 36 2.23 6.92 -8.64
N GLY A 37 2.75 8.11 -8.36
CA GLY A 37 4.16 8.43 -8.27
C GLY A 37 4.36 9.64 -7.37
N LEU A 38 5.47 10.36 -7.54
CA LEU A 38 5.74 11.55 -6.72
C LEU A 38 4.61 12.59 -6.83
N LEU A 39 4.16 13.10 -5.67
CA LEU A 39 3.16 14.17 -5.51
C LEU A 39 1.73 13.86 -5.98
N THR A 40 1.39 12.59 -6.17
CA THR A 40 0.04 12.17 -6.62
C THR A 40 -0.97 11.97 -5.48
N VAL A 41 -0.50 11.62 -4.27
CA VAL A 41 -1.35 11.35 -3.09
C VAL A 41 -1.49 12.61 -2.21
N PRO A 42 -2.66 13.26 -2.11
CA PRO A 42 -2.81 14.60 -1.52
C PRO A 42 -2.42 14.71 -0.05
N TYR A 43 -2.83 13.78 0.81
CA TYR A 43 -2.55 13.90 2.24
C TYR A 43 -1.06 13.69 2.57
N VAL A 44 -0.26 13.10 1.67
CA VAL A 44 1.17 12.85 1.92
C VAL A 44 1.93 14.16 2.12
N GLN A 45 1.49 15.25 1.49
CA GLN A 45 2.22 16.52 1.57
C GLN A 45 2.05 17.26 2.90
N GLY A 46 1.02 16.92 3.69
CA GLY A 46 0.87 17.43 5.06
C GLY A 46 1.57 16.58 6.12
N LEU A 47 1.97 15.34 5.80
CA LEU A 47 2.67 14.46 6.74
C LEU A 47 3.99 15.03 7.30
N PRO A 48 4.82 15.81 6.58
CA PRO A 48 6.05 16.36 7.16
C PRO A 48 5.81 17.20 8.42
N GLU A 49 4.71 17.96 8.44
CA GLU A 49 4.32 18.79 9.58
C GLU A 49 3.85 17.94 10.77
N VAL A 50 3.22 16.80 10.49
CA VAL A 50 2.76 15.84 11.51
C VAL A 50 3.94 15.05 12.07
N MET A 51 4.84 14.60 11.22
CA MET A 51 5.88 13.63 11.56
C MET A 51 7.14 14.28 12.17
N LYS A 52 7.39 15.57 11.90
CA LYS A 52 8.58 16.27 12.43
C LYS A 52 8.66 16.27 13.96
N GLN A 53 7.51 16.28 14.66
CA GLN A 53 7.48 16.27 16.12
C GLN A 53 8.00 14.95 16.73
N TYR A 54 8.02 13.87 15.93
CA TYR A 54 8.57 12.57 16.30
C TYR A 54 9.98 12.34 15.70
N ASN A 55 10.61 13.38 15.14
CA ASN A 55 11.90 13.31 14.45
C ASN A 55 11.89 12.41 13.20
N TYR A 56 10.77 12.36 12.47
CA TYR A 56 10.61 11.64 11.21
C TYR A 56 10.64 12.58 10.00
N SER A 57 11.55 12.33 9.06
CA SER A 57 11.45 12.82 7.68
C SER A 57 10.35 12.04 6.95
N VAL A 58 9.68 12.65 5.98
CA VAL A 58 8.74 11.95 5.09
C VAL A 58 9.36 11.83 3.69
N ILE A 59 9.37 10.61 3.16
CA ILE A 59 9.88 10.29 1.84
C ILE A 59 8.79 9.63 1.01
N GLN A 60 8.50 10.14 -0.18
CA GLN A 60 7.67 9.44 -1.16
C GLN A 60 8.54 8.69 -2.16
N ILE A 61 8.29 7.40 -2.33
CA ILE A 61 9.05 6.52 -3.22
C ILE A 61 8.48 6.52 -4.65
N GLN A 62 9.35 6.39 -5.66
CA GLN A 62 8.98 6.07 -7.04
C GLN A 62 9.86 4.93 -7.55
N TYR A 63 9.22 3.86 -8.00
CA TYR A 63 9.83 2.55 -8.28
C TYR A 63 9.24 1.95 -9.56
N THR A 64 9.56 0.69 -9.88
CA THR A 64 9.16 0.07 -11.16
C THR A 64 7.65 0.07 -11.36
N SER A 65 6.86 -0.22 -10.32
CA SER A 65 5.41 -0.29 -10.44
C SER A 65 4.71 1.06 -10.57
N SER A 66 5.38 2.19 -10.32
CA SER A 66 4.77 3.50 -10.40
C SER A 66 4.17 3.79 -11.79
N PHE A 67 3.06 4.53 -11.80
CA PHE A 67 2.28 4.91 -12.99
C PHE A 67 1.73 3.75 -13.83
N LYS A 68 2.51 3.23 -14.77
CA LYS A 68 2.10 2.16 -15.70
C LYS A 68 2.96 0.91 -15.59
N GLY A 69 4.04 0.93 -14.81
CA GLY A 69 4.95 -0.21 -14.74
C GLY A 69 4.41 -1.39 -13.92
N TRP A 70 3.40 -1.16 -13.09
CA TRP A 70 2.78 -2.20 -12.27
C TRP A 70 2.19 -3.35 -13.08
N GLY A 71 1.70 -3.09 -14.29
CA GLY A 71 1.07 -4.11 -15.15
C GLY A 71 2.00 -5.28 -15.49
N THR A 72 3.30 -5.03 -15.48
CA THR A 72 4.35 -6.03 -15.80
C THR A 72 5.25 -6.35 -14.61
N SER A 73 4.87 -5.92 -13.41
CA SER A 73 5.64 -6.11 -12.17
C SER A 73 4.92 -7.08 -11.21
N SER A 74 5.39 -7.18 -9.97
CA SER A 74 4.74 -7.94 -8.89
C SER A 74 5.00 -7.30 -7.53
N LEU A 75 4.17 -7.65 -6.53
CA LEU A 75 4.39 -7.24 -5.13
C LEU A 75 5.78 -7.67 -4.62
N GLN A 76 6.32 -8.80 -5.10
CA GLN A 76 7.67 -9.24 -4.73
C GLN A 76 8.77 -8.36 -5.33
N GLN A 77 8.56 -7.84 -6.55
CA GLN A 77 9.47 -6.86 -7.14
C GLN A 77 9.39 -5.52 -6.40
N ASP A 78 8.21 -5.16 -5.91
CA ASP A 78 7.94 -3.89 -5.22
C ASP A 78 8.57 -3.88 -3.82
N ILE A 79 8.36 -4.92 -2.99
CA ILE A 79 9.02 -5.03 -1.67
C ILE A 79 10.55 -5.10 -1.79
N LYS A 80 11.08 -5.64 -2.89
CA LYS A 80 12.52 -5.67 -3.16
C LYS A 80 13.06 -4.27 -3.43
N GLU A 81 12.32 -3.42 -4.13
CA GLU A 81 12.70 -2.03 -4.42
C GLU A 81 12.49 -1.13 -3.20
N ILE A 82 11.45 -1.37 -2.39
CA ILE A 82 11.29 -0.75 -1.07
C ILE A 82 12.49 -1.09 -0.18
N ALA A 83 12.90 -2.36 -0.11
CA ALA A 83 14.09 -2.78 0.65
C ALA A 83 15.40 -2.15 0.11
N GLN A 84 15.48 -1.85 -1.19
CA GLN A 84 16.61 -1.10 -1.75
C GLN A 84 16.65 0.35 -1.25
N LEU A 85 15.49 1.02 -1.18
CA LEU A 85 15.40 2.36 -0.60
C LEU A 85 15.81 2.33 0.88
N ILE A 86 15.33 1.36 1.65
CA ILE A 86 15.66 1.22 3.07
C ILE A 86 17.17 1.04 3.26
N ARG A 87 17.81 0.15 2.49
CA ARG A 87 19.29 0.00 2.51
C ARG A 87 20.02 1.28 2.16
N PHE A 88 19.54 2.01 1.15
CA PHE A 88 20.11 3.29 0.80
C PHE A 88 20.04 4.25 2.00
N LEU A 89 18.88 4.41 2.62
CA LEU A 89 18.66 5.29 3.77
C LEU A 89 19.52 4.91 4.98
N LYS A 90 19.68 3.61 5.28
CA LYS A 90 20.55 3.13 6.36
C LYS A 90 22.05 3.28 6.05
N SER A 91 22.44 3.45 4.79
CA SER A 91 23.84 3.66 4.40
C SER A 91 24.35 5.06 4.75
N GLU A 92 25.67 5.27 4.70
CA GLU A 92 26.27 6.60 4.91
C GLU A 92 25.74 7.64 3.91
N LYS A 93 25.48 7.23 2.67
CA LYS A 93 24.99 8.12 1.60
C LYS A 93 23.54 8.55 1.82
N GLY A 94 22.71 7.68 2.41
CA GLY A 94 21.31 7.98 2.72
C GLY A 94 21.10 8.62 4.10
N GLY A 95 22.19 8.84 4.85
CA GLY A 95 22.17 9.58 6.11
C GLY A 95 22.12 8.73 7.38
N LYS A 96 22.42 7.42 7.31
CA LYS A 96 22.43 6.51 8.47
C LYS A 96 21.12 6.59 9.28
N ARG A 97 19.98 6.51 8.59
CA ARG A 97 18.67 6.60 9.24
C ARG A 97 18.48 5.48 10.27
N ASP A 98 17.86 5.81 11.39
CA ASP A 98 17.67 4.93 12.54
C ASP A 98 16.39 4.10 12.39
N LYS A 99 15.22 4.70 12.66
CA LYS A 99 13.92 4.03 12.50
C LYS A 99 13.32 4.27 11.13
N ILE A 100 12.72 3.23 10.55
CA ILE A 100 11.99 3.29 9.28
C ILE A 100 10.55 2.82 9.49
N MET A 101 9.59 3.59 9.01
CA MET A 101 8.17 3.23 8.95
C MET A 101 7.67 3.27 7.50
N LEU A 102 6.62 2.51 7.21
CA LEU A 102 5.94 2.55 5.93
C LEU A 102 4.51 3.08 6.08
N ILE A 103 4.04 3.85 5.10
CA ILE A 103 2.62 4.11 4.90
C ILE A 103 2.26 3.76 3.45
N GLY A 104 1.32 2.82 3.31
CA GLY A 104 0.74 2.44 2.04
C GLY A 104 -0.57 3.18 1.81
N HIS A 105 -0.69 3.80 0.64
CA HIS A 105 -1.93 4.40 0.15
C HIS A 105 -2.55 3.46 -0.88
N SER A 106 -3.86 3.20 -0.81
CA SER A 106 -4.56 2.41 -1.83
C SER A 106 -3.85 1.05 -2.01
N THR A 107 -3.50 0.67 -3.23
CA THR A 107 -2.76 -0.57 -3.52
C THR A 107 -1.33 -0.58 -2.98
N GLY A 108 -0.76 0.58 -2.62
CA GLY A 108 0.47 0.64 -1.81
C GLY A 108 0.29 0.00 -0.43
N SER A 109 -0.94 -0.15 0.06
CA SER A 109 -1.25 -0.97 1.25
C SER A 109 -0.98 -2.45 1.01
N GLN A 110 -1.11 -2.95 -0.23
CA GLN A 110 -0.76 -4.32 -0.59
C GLN A 110 0.76 -4.49 -0.50
N ASP A 111 1.54 -3.53 -1.02
CA ASP A 111 3.00 -3.52 -0.87
C ASP A 111 3.43 -3.56 0.60
N VAL A 112 2.80 -2.76 1.46
CA VAL A 112 3.05 -2.73 2.90
C VAL A 112 2.68 -4.07 3.55
N MET A 113 1.51 -4.62 3.24
CA MET A 113 1.08 -5.94 3.73
C MET A 113 2.08 -7.02 3.32
N THR A 114 2.44 -7.09 2.04
CA THR A 114 3.42 -8.05 1.53
C THR A 114 4.78 -7.87 2.22
N TYR A 115 5.23 -6.63 2.46
CA TYR A 115 6.48 -6.35 3.17
C TYR A 115 6.45 -6.90 4.60
N LEU A 116 5.39 -6.60 5.36
CA LEU A 116 5.18 -7.09 6.73
C LEU A 116 5.18 -8.62 6.80
N LEU A 117 4.55 -9.29 5.82
CA LEU A 117 4.48 -10.75 5.74
C LEU A 117 5.80 -11.41 5.31
N ASN A 118 6.76 -10.63 4.78
CA ASN A 118 8.03 -11.13 4.25
C ASN A 118 9.27 -10.49 4.91
N GLU A 119 9.11 -9.75 6.01
CA GLU A 119 10.20 -9.00 6.65
C GLU A 119 11.39 -9.90 7.06
N ASP A 120 11.14 -11.16 7.43
CA ASP A 120 12.18 -12.14 7.76
C ASP A 120 13.21 -12.36 6.62
N LYS A 121 12.84 -12.06 5.37
CA LYS A 121 13.72 -12.12 4.19
C LYS A 121 14.63 -10.87 4.04
N TYR A 122 14.34 -9.80 4.77
CA TYR A 122 14.98 -8.49 4.66
C TYR A 122 15.48 -7.97 6.03
N LYS A 123 16.23 -8.80 6.76
CA LYS A 123 16.71 -8.50 8.12
C LYS A 123 17.57 -7.23 8.26
N ASP A 124 18.21 -6.79 7.19
CA ASP A 124 18.94 -5.51 7.16
C ASP A 124 18.02 -4.31 6.89
N CYS A 125 16.80 -4.56 6.45
CA CYS A 125 15.79 -3.58 6.06
C CYS A 125 14.56 -3.59 6.99
N GLU A 126 14.73 -3.93 8.27
CA GLU A 126 13.64 -3.95 9.23
C GLU A 126 12.94 -2.59 9.35
N ILE A 127 11.62 -2.66 9.54
CA ILE A 127 10.75 -1.51 9.82
C ILE A 127 10.24 -1.58 11.26
N VAL A 128 9.93 -0.43 11.84
CA VAL A 128 9.44 -0.36 13.23
C VAL A 128 7.91 -0.41 13.31
N ALA A 129 7.22 0.06 12.27
CA ALA A 129 5.77 0.13 12.22
C ALA A 129 5.26 0.43 10.80
N ALA A 130 3.97 0.22 10.56
CA ALA A 130 3.32 0.45 9.27
C ALA A 130 1.92 1.07 9.37
N ILE A 131 1.49 1.78 8.34
CA ILE A 131 0.13 2.32 8.21
C ILE A 131 -0.44 1.87 6.86
N LEU A 132 -1.67 1.38 6.85
CA LEU A 132 -2.40 1.00 5.65
C LEU A 132 -3.60 1.95 5.52
N GLN A 133 -3.52 2.89 4.57
CA GLN A 133 -4.59 3.85 4.32
C GLN A 133 -5.30 3.51 3.01
N GLY A 134 -6.64 3.46 3.07
CA GLY A 134 -7.46 3.17 1.89
C GLY A 134 -7.23 1.75 1.35
N SER A 135 -7.02 0.77 2.24
CA SER A 135 -6.80 -0.63 1.91
C SER A 135 -8.07 -1.31 1.38
N ALA A 136 -8.48 -0.91 0.17
CA ALA A 136 -9.62 -1.45 -0.56
C ALA A 136 -9.20 -2.67 -1.39
N SER A 137 -10.18 -3.48 -1.78
CA SER A 137 -9.98 -4.61 -2.68
C SER A 137 -10.13 -4.16 -4.13
N ASP A 138 -9.08 -4.30 -4.94
CA ASP A 138 -9.18 -4.06 -6.39
C ASP A 138 -10.22 -5.00 -7.03
N ARG A 139 -10.26 -6.26 -6.60
CA ARG A 139 -11.20 -7.27 -7.12
C ARG A 139 -12.65 -6.85 -6.92
N GLU A 140 -12.98 -6.28 -5.76
CA GLU A 140 -14.32 -5.76 -5.50
C GLU A 140 -14.56 -4.41 -6.18
N ALA A 141 -13.55 -3.52 -6.20
CA ALA A 141 -13.62 -2.23 -6.89
C ALA A 141 -13.89 -2.38 -8.39
N MET A 142 -13.18 -3.31 -9.06
CA MET A 142 -13.31 -3.54 -10.50
C MET A 142 -14.69 -4.08 -10.88
N ARG A 143 -15.36 -4.80 -9.97
CA ARG A 143 -16.76 -5.26 -10.15
C ARG A 143 -17.78 -4.14 -10.00
N MET A 144 -17.40 -2.98 -9.46
CA MET A 144 -18.25 -1.78 -9.47
C MET A 144 -18.25 -1.13 -10.86
N GLU A 145 -17.13 -1.23 -11.58
CA GLU A 145 -16.91 -0.56 -12.87
C GLU A 145 -17.31 -1.43 -14.07
N TYR A 146 -17.17 -2.75 -13.96
CA TYR A 146 -17.41 -3.69 -15.07
C TYR A 146 -18.34 -4.83 -14.68
N ASP A 147 -19.04 -5.39 -15.66
CA ASP A 147 -19.99 -6.47 -15.43
C ASP A 147 -19.28 -7.79 -15.05
N ASP A 148 -19.92 -8.54 -14.14
CA ASP A 148 -19.37 -9.77 -13.57
C ASP A 148 -19.14 -10.86 -14.61
N GLU A 149 -19.97 -10.94 -15.66
CA GLU A 149 -19.84 -11.97 -16.70
C GLU A 149 -18.57 -11.74 -17.52
N THR A 150 -18.33 -10.50 -17.96
CA THR A 150 -17.13 -10.11 -18.69
C THR A 150 -15.88 -10.37 -17.86
N LEU A 151 -15.83 -9.88 -16.62
CA LEU A 151 -14.67 -10.10 -15.74
C LEU A 151 -14.43 -11.59 -15.48
N SER A 152 -15.49 -12.37 -15.23
CA SER A 152 -15.38 -13.82 -15.01
C SER A 152 -14.85 -14.55 -16.25
N ASN A 153 -15.25 -14.15 -17.45
CA ASN A 153 -14.75 -14.73 -18.70
C ASN A 153 -13.28 -14.39 -18.94
N LEU A 154 -12.86 -13.16 -18.65
CA LEU A 154 -11.45 -12.75 -18.73
C LEU A 154 -10.60 -13.49 -17.70
N ASN A 155 -11.06 -13.60 -16.46
CA ASN A 155 -10.39 -14.34 -15.39
C ASN A 155 -10.15 -15.80 -15.78
N LYS A 156 -11.15 -16.51 -16.29
CA LYS A 156 -11.00 -17.91 -16.76
C LYS A 156 -9.94 -18.06 -17.86
N ARG A 157 -9.85 -17.09 -18.77
CA ARG A 157 -8.83 -17.10 -19.83
C ARG A 157 -7.43 -16.94 -19.25
N VAL A 158 -7.27 -16.07 -18.27
CA VAL A 158 -5.99 -15.84 -17.57
C VAL A 158 -5.60 -17.06 -16.74
N GLU A 159 -6.52 -17.64 -15.99
CA GLU A 159 -6.28 -18.88 -15.22
C GLU A 159 -5.82 -20.03 -16.12
N LYS A 160 -6.41 -20.16 -17.31
CA LYS A 160 -5.95 -21.14 -18.31
C LYS A 160 -4.52 -20.87 -18.76
N LEU A 161 -4.16 -19.62 -19.06
CA LEU A 161 -2.77 -19.27 -19.44
C LEU A 161 -1.78 -19.58 -18.32
N ILE A 162 -2.14 -19.27 -17.07
CA ILE A 162 -1.30 -19.60 -15.90
C ILE A 162 -1.12 -21.11 -15.77
N ALA A 163 -2.20 -21.89 -15.93
CA ALA A 163 -2.14 -23.35 -15.89
C ALA A 163 -1.27 -23.94 -17.03
N GLU A 164 -1.18 -23.26 -18.17
CA GLU A 164 -0.28 -23.59 -19.28
C GLU A 164 1.18 -23.14 -19.06
N GLY A 165 1.51 -22.54 -17.91
CA GLY A 165 2.86 -22.04 -17.59
C GLY A 165 3.19 -20.69 -18.21
N LYS A 166 2.19 -19.94 -18.70
CA LYS A 166 2.33 -18.67 -19.43
C LYS A 166 2.02 -17.44 -18.58
N LYS A 167 2.28 -17.53 -17.28
CA LYS A 167 1.96 -16.44 -16.34
C LYS A 167 2.68 -15.12 -16.67
N ASP A 168 3.86 -15.18 -17.26
CA ASP A 168 4.68 -13.99 -17.57
C ASP A 168 4.35 -13.41 -18.96
N GLU A 169 3.43 -14.01 -19.72
CA GLU A 169 3.02 -13.48 -21.03
C GLU A 169 2.18 -12.21 -20.88
N LEU A 170 2.43 -11.23 -21.75
CA LEU A 170 1.57 -10.07 -21.92
C LEU A 170 0.22 -10.51 -22.46
N LEU A 171 -0.84 -10.03 -21.83
CA LEU A 171 -2.20 -10.27 -22.28
C LEU A 171 -2.52 -9.43 -23.52
N PRO A 172 -3.45 -9.89 -24.38
CA PRO A 172 -3.92 -9.10 -25.50
C PRO A 172 -4.42 -7.71 -25.07
N THR A 173 -4.29 -6.72 -25.95
CA THR A 173 -4.62 -5.31 -25.67
C THR A 173 -6.02 -5.11 -25.10
N GLU A 174 -6.98 -5.98 -25.42
CA GLU A 174 -8.34 -5.91 -24.87
C GLU A 174 -8.37 -5.93 -23.33
N PHE A 175 -7.43 -6.62 -22.67
CA PHE A 175 -7.33 -6.64 -21.21
C PHE A 175 -6.98 -5.26 -20.67
N SER A 176 -6.11 -4.50 -21.37
CA SER A 176 -5.72 -3.16 -20.94
C SER A 176 -6.87 -2.16 -20.86
N ASN A 177 -7.98 -2.42 -21.57
CA ASN A 177 -9.20 -1.60 -21.50
C ASN A 177 -9.87 -1.63 -20.13
N TYR A 178 -9.60 -2.66 -19.33
CA TYR A 178 -10.18 -2.84 -18.00
C TYR A 178 -9.23 -2.40 -16.87
N VAL A 179 -8.00 -2.04 -17.21
CA VAL A 179 -6.93 -1.71 -16.26
C VAL A 179 -6.19 -0.44 -16.66
N PHE A 180 -6.93 0.67 -16.76
CA PHE A 180 -6.36 2.02 -16.95
C PHE A 180 -5.47 2.17 -18.20
N GLY A 181 -5.69 1.38 -19.24
CA GLY A 181 -4.86 1.38 -20.46
C GLY A 181 -3.41 0.97 -20.20
N VAL A 182 -3.20 0.03 -19.26
CA VAL A 182 -1.89 -0.50 -18.88
C VAL A 182 -1.66 -1.88 -19.51
N PRO A 183 -0.53 -2.09 -20.20
CA PRO A 183 -0.11 -3.43 -20.62
C PRO A 183 0.09 -4.32 -19.39
N ILE A 184 -0.56 -5.49 -19.38
CA ILE A 184 -0.62 -6.33 -18.18
C ILE A 184 -0.26 -7.78 -18.51
N THR A 185 0.48 -8.45 -17.63
CA THR A 185 0.78 -9.88 -17.75
C THR A 185 -0.37 -10.74 -17.24
N ALA A 186 -0.40 -12.01 -17.64
CA ALA A 186 -1.37 -12.98 -17.10
C ALA A 186 -1.29 -13.07 -15.58
N TYR A 187 -0.08 -13.11 -15.01
CA TYR A 187 0.14 -13.09 -13.56
C TYR A 187 -0.45 -11.85 -12.91
N ARG A 188 -0.11 -10.64 -13.39
CA ARG A 188 -0.55 -9.42 -12.73
C ARG A 188 -2.07 -9.27 -12.80
N TRP A 189 -2.71 -9.64 -13.91
CA TRP A 189 -4.16 -9.69 -13.99
C TRP A 189 -4.76 -10.61 -12.93
N TRP A 190 -4.29 -11.87 -12.86
CA TRP A 190 -4.78 -12.83 -11.87
C TRP A 190 -4.59 -12.32 -10.45
N SER A 191 -3.43 -11.73 -10.16
CA SER A 191 -3.07 -11.22 -8.85
C SER A 191 -4.05 -10.18 -8.30
N ILE A 192 -4.57 -9.30 -9.17
CA ILE A 192 -5.50 -8.21 -8.84
C ILE A 192 -6.97 -8.65 -8.95
N MET A 193 -7.31 -9.39 -10.00
CA MET A 193 -8.69 -9.60 -10.46
C MET A 193 -9.31 -10.92 -10.01
N CYS A 194 -8.50 -11.90 -9.59
CA CYS A 194 -8.98 -13.24 -9.25
C CYS A 194 -8.99 -13.47 -7.73
N PRO A 195 -9.99 -14.22 -7.22
CA PRO A 195 -9.95 -14.71 -5.84
C PRO A 195 -8.66 -15.49 -5.55
N GLY A 196 -8.00 -15.16 -4.45
CA GLY A 196 -6.74 -15.80 -4.05
C GLY A 196 -5.51 -15.35 -4.85
N GLY A 197 -5.64 -14.29 -5.65
CA GLY A 197 -4.50 -13.56 -6.21
C GLY A 197 -3.59 -12.96 -5.12
N ASP A 198 -2.33 -12.65 -5.44
CA ASP A 198 -1.38 -12.18 -4.42
C ASP A 198 -1.76 -10.80 -3.83
N ASP A 199 -2.56 -9.98 -4.53
CA ASP A 199 -3.02 -8.66 -4.04
C ASP A 199 -4.33 -8.75 -3.24
N ASP A 200 -4.99 -9.91 -3.21
CA ASP A 200 -6.31 -10.11 -2.61
C ASP A 200 -6.24 -10.21 -1.07
N TYR A 201 -5.71 -9.16 -0.43
CA TYR A 201 -5.59 -9.04 1.03
C TYR A 201 -6.82 -8.44 1.70
N PHE A 202 -7.63 -7.69 0.95
CA PHE A 202 -8.62 -6.77 1.52
C PHE A 202 -10.06 -7.03 1.07
N SER A 203 -10.33 -8.09 0.28
CA SER A 203 -11.70 -8.42 -0.09
C SER A 203 -12.56 -8.73 1.13
N SER A 204 -13.80 -8.24 1.12
CA SER A 204 -14.73 -8.38 2.24
C SER A 204 -15.14 -9.84 2.52
N ASP A 205 -15.10 -10.70 1.50
CA ASP A 205 -15.51 -12.10 1.54
C ASP A 205 -14.39 -13.09 1.93
N LEU A 206 -13.17 -12.61 2.22
CA LEU A 206 -12.04 -13.50 2.58
C LEU A 206 -12.36 -14.32 3.82
N ASP A 207 -12.05 -15.62 3.78
CA ASP A 207 -12.27 -16.51 4.92
C ASP A 207 -11.29 -16.26 6.08
N GLU A 208 -11.62 -16.77 7.26
CA GLU A 208 -10.75 -16.62 8.44
C GLU A 208 -9.37 -17.25 8.24
N ASN A 209 -9.24 -18.34 7.49
CA ASN A 209 -7.96 -19.01 7.29
C ASN A 209 -7.00 -18.13 6.48
N THR A 210 -7.52 -17.49 5.44
CA THR A 210 -6.81 -16.52 4.60
C THR A 210 -6.38 -15.32 5.43
N LEU A 211 -7.28 -14.76 6.24
CA LEU A 211 -6.96 -13.64 7.14
C LEU A 211 -5.93 -14.04 8.23
N ARG A 212 -6.01 -15.26 8.78
CA ARG A 212 -5.01 -15.79 9.71
C ARG A 212 -3.65 -15.96 9.05
N SER A 213 -3.63 -16.28 7.76
CA SER A 213 -2.40 -16.41 6.98
C SER A 213 -1.76 -15.06 6.61
N THR A 214 -2.51 -13.96 6.74
CA THR A 214 -2.10 -12.58 6.42
C THR A 214 -2.08 -11.73 7.69
N PHE A 215 -3.17 -11.03 8.05
CA PHE A 215 -3.28 -10.21 9.27
C PHE A 215 -2.83 -10.95 10.54
N GLY A 216 -3.17 -12.23 10.67
CA GLY A 216 -2.77 -13.05 11.82
C GLY A 216 -1.26 -13.32 11.93
N LYS A 217 -0.48 -13.05 10.87
CA LYS A 217 0.97 -13.22 10.84
C LYS A 217 1.75 -11.91 10.96
N ILE A 218 1.09 -10.76 11.03
CA ILE A 218 1.78 -9.47 11.21
C ILE A 218 2.44 -9.43 12.59
N LYS A 219 3.73 -9.06 12.62
CA LYS A 219 4.58 -9.05 13.84
C LYS A 219 5.13 -7.67 14.21
N LYS A 220 4.56 -6.60 13.64
CA LYS A 220 4.97 -5.21 13.86
C LYS A 220 3.76 -4.35 14.11
N PRO A 221 3.87 -3.30 14.95
CA PRO A 221 2.80 -2.32 15.12
C PRO A 221 2.25 -1.81 13.78
N PHE A 222 0.93 -1.82 13.64
CA PHE A 222 0.29 -1.30 12.44
C PHE A 222 -1.06 -0.62 12.71
N LEU A 223 -1.36 0.34 11.84
CA LEU A 223 -2.61 1.12 11.85
C LEU A 223 -3.39 0.87 10.56
N ILE A 224 -4.67 0.55 10.68
CA ILE A 224 -5.62 0.57 9.54
C ILE A 224 -6.37 1.90 9.56
N ALA A 225 -6.14 2.73 8.54
CA ALA A 225 -6.83 4.00 8.33
C ALA A 225 -7.74 3.90 7.09
N TYR A 226 -8.89 3.26 7.27
CA TYR A 226 -9.80 2.92 6.16
C TYR A 226 -10.67 4.13 5.82
N SER A 227 -10.82 4.51 4.55
CA SER A 227 -11.61 5.70 4.19
C SER A 227 -13.11 5.50 4.38
N GLY A 228 -13.77 6.38 5.16
CA GLY A 228 -15.19 6.24 5.50
C GLY A 228 -16.13 6.33 4.29
N LYS A 229 -15.87 7.27 3.38
CA LYS A 229 -16.61 7.49 2.12
C LYS A 229 -15.82 7.04 0.89
N ASP A 230 -15.01 6.00 1.05
CA ASP A 230 -14.22 5.42 -0.05
C ASP A 230 -15.11 5.02 -1.24
N ASN A 231 -14.81 5.57 -2.41
CA ASN A 231 -15.53 5.39 -3.67
C ASN A 231 -15.03 4.18 -4.48
N PHE A 232 -14.03 3.45 -4.01
CA PHE A 232 -13.58 2.17 -4.57
C PHE A 232 -14.05 0.96 -3.76
N VAL A 233 -15.00 1.17 -2.82
CA VAL A 233 -15.54 0.10 -1.97
C VAL A 233 -17.03 -0.03 -2.25
N PRO A 234 -17.53 -1.22 -2.62
CA PRO A 234 -18.94 -1.39 -2.93
C PRO A 234 -19.87 -1.07 -1.76
N ASP A 235 -21.06 -0.56 -2.06
CA ASP A 235 -22.06 -0.16 -1.04
C ASP A 235 -22.53 -1.32 -0.15
N TYR A 236 -22.42 -2.57 -0.61
CA TYR A 236 -22.80 -3.75 0.18
C TYR A 236 -21.79 -4.07 1.29
N VAL A 237 -20.57 -3.51 1.22
CA VAL A 237 -19.49 -3.81 2.18
C VAL A 237 -19.70 -2.97 3.46
N ASP A 238 -19.96 -3.67 4.56
CA ASP A 238 -19.89 -3.06 5.90
C ASP A 238 -18.41 -2.87 6.30
N LYS A 239 -17.88 -1.68 6.01
CA LYS A 239 -16.48 -1.32 6.29
C LYS A 239 -16.10 -1.49 7.76
N ALA A 240 -17.01 -1.18 8.69
CA ALA A 240 -16.75 -1.30 10.12
C ALA A 240 -16.68 -2.78 10.53
N ALA A 241 -17.59 -3.63 10.02
CA ALA A 241 -17.54 -5.07 10.25
C ALA A 241 -16.29 -5.72 9.65
N VAL A 242 -15.84 -5.27 8.47
CA VAL A 242 -14.59 -5.74 7.85
C VAL A 242 -13.37 -5.41 8.72
N ILE A 243 -13.24 -4.16 9.19
CA ILE A 243 -12.15 -3.76 10.09
C ILE A 243 -12.18 -4.58 11.39
N GLU A 244 -13.38 -4.79 11.96
CA GLU A 244 -13.55 -5.57 13.18
C GLU A 244 -13.15 -7.04 12.99
N LYS A 245 -13.50 -7.62 11.84
CA LYS A 245 -13.05 -8.96 11.45
C LYS A 245 -11.53 -9.03 11.40
N TRP A 246 -10.86 -8.08 10.74
CA TRP A 246 -9.40 -8.03 10.71
C TRP A 246 -8.78 -7.89 12.12
N ARG A 247 -9.34 -7.01 12.96
CA ARG A 247 -8.93 -6.82 14.35
C ARG A 247 -9.00 -8.11 15.16
N SER A 248 -10.07 -8.89 14.98
CA SER A 248 -10.29 -10.15 15.70
C SER A 248 -9.28 -11.25 15.35
N ILE A 249 -8.65 -11.15 14.18
CA ILE A 249 -7.68 -12.13 13.67
C ILE A 249 -6.23 -11.70 13.92
N ALA A 250 -5.96 -10.40 13.85
CA ALA A 250 -4.64 -9.84 14.10
C ALA A 250 -4.18 -10.07 15.54
N ASN A 251 -2.86 -10.08 15.76
CA ASN A 251 -2.32 -10.11 17.11
C ASN A 251 -2.58 -8.76 17.80
N PRO A 252 -3.27 -8.72 18.95
CA PRO A 252 -3.62 -7.48 19.64
C PRO A 252 -2.40 -6.70 20.15
N GLN A 253 -1.23 -7.33 20.26
CA GLN A 253 0.02 -6.62 20.59
C GLN A 253 0.44 -5.65 19.48
N PHE A 254 0.08 -5.93 18.23
CA PHE A 254 0.54 -5.19 17.05
C PHE A 254 -0.57 -4.38 16.40
N TRP A 255 -1.82 -4.75 16.61
CA TRP A 255 -2.96 -3.98 16.13
C TRP A 255 -3.11 -2.67 16.92
N SER A 256 -3.05 -1.53 16.25
CA SER A 256 -3.31 -0.24 16.88
C SER A 256 -4.79 -0.10 17.26
N LYS A 257 -5.05 0.30 18.52
CA LYS A 257 -6.40 0.66 18.98
C LYS A 257 -6.99 1.88 18.26
N ASN A 258 -6.16 2.63 17.54
CA ASN A 258 -6.56 3.79 16.73
C ASN A 258 -6.97 3.40 15.31
N SER A 259 -6.91 2.12 14.94
CA SER A 259 -7.38 1.62 13.65
C SER A 259 -8.89 1.80 13.50
N GLY A 260 -9.35 2.21 12.33
CA GLY A 260 -10.76 2.47 12.09
C GLY A 260 -11.03 3.23 10.80
N LEU A 261 -12.21 3.85 10.75
CA LEU A 261 -12.63 4.70 9.63
C LEU A 261 -12.04 6.11 9.76
N VAL A 262 -11.49 6.64 8.66
CA VAL A 262 -11.21 8.06 8.50
C VAL A 262 -12.52 8.74 8.12
N GLU A 263 -13.12 9.45 9.06
CA GLU A 263 -14.45 10.03 8.92
C GLU A 263 -14.53 10.98 7.71
N GLY A 264 -15.57 10.81 6.89
CA GLY A 264 -15.82 11.64 5.71
C GLY A 264 -14.85 11.49 4.54
N ALA A 265 -13.79 10.69 4.67
CA ALA A 265 -12.72 10.59 3.67
C ALA A 265 -13.17 9.84 2.42
N ASP A 266 -12.92 10.41 1.24
CA ASP A 266 -12.85 9.63 0.01
C ASP A 266 -11.58 8.75 -0.03
N HIS A 267 -11.37 8.03 -1.13
CA HIS A 267 -10.23 7.13 -1.26
C HIS A 267 -8.88 7.83 -1.09
N PHE A 268 -8.72 9.03 -1.67
CA PHE A 268 -7.50 9.83 -1.65
C PHE A 268 -7.39 10.78 -0.44
N VAL A 269 -8.40 10.77 0.44
CA VAL A 269 -8.52 11.69 1.57
C VAL A 269 -8.38 13.14 1.10
N THR A 270 -9.12 13.53 0.06
CA THR A 270 -8.99 14.89 -0.51
C THR A 270 -9.57 15.97 0.41
N GLN A 271 -10.53 15.61 1.26
CA GLN A 271 -11.21 16.53 2.17
C GLN A 271 -10.27 16.97 3.30
N SER A 272 -10.11 18.28 3.52
CA SER A 272 -9.20 18.82 4.53
C SER A 272 -9.51 18.34 5.95
N ASP A 273 -10.78 18.27 6.33
CA ASP A 273 -11.17 17.78 7.67
C ASP A 273 -10.81 16.30 7.85
N SER A 274 -11.01 15.49 6.81
CA SER A 274 -10.62 14.08 6.80
C SER A 274 -9.10 13.90 6.83
N GLN A 275 -8.32 14.78 6.19
CA GLN A 275 -6.86 14.78 6.32
C GLN A 275 -6.43 15.07 7.76
N GLN A 276 -7.03 16.08 8.41
CA GLN A 276 -6.74 16.37 9.82
C GLN A 276 -7.12 15.20 10.72
N PHE A 277 -8.24 14.53 10.44
CA PHE A 277 -8.64 13.33 11.15
C PHE A 277 -7.63 12.20 10.97
N LEU A 278 -7.20 11.91 9.74
CA LEU A 278 -6.15 10.93 9.45
C LEU A 278 -4.86 11.26 10.21
N TYR A 279 -4.43 12.52 10.20
CA TYR A 279 -3.23 12.96 10.93
C TYR A 279 -3.38 12.78 12.45
N SER A 280 -4.59 12.94 12.99
CA SER A 280 -4.87 12.67 14.40
C SER A 280 -4.74 11.17 14.73
N MET A 281 -5.23 10.29 13.86
CA MET A 281 -5.06 8.83 14.01
C MET A 281 -3.58 8.46 13.97
N ILE A 282 -2.81 9.04 13.04
CA ILE A 282 -1.36 8.80 12.93
C ILE A 282 -0.64 9.24 14.20
N LYS A 283 -0.91 10.44 14.72
CA LYS A 283 -0.30 10.91 15.98
C LYS A 283 -0.62 9.98 17.15
N ALA A 284 -1.88 9.57 17.29
CA ALA A 284 -2.29 8.65 18.36
C ALA A 284 -1.64 7.27 18.22
N PHE A 285 -1.39 6.80 16.99
CA PHE A 285 -0.63 5.59 16.72
C PHE A 285 0.86 5.73 17.10
N MET A 286 1.50 6.86 16.78
CA MET A 286 2.88 7.14 17.18
C MET A 286 3.02 7.12 18.72
N GLU A 287 2.06 7.73 19.42
CA GLU A 287 2.02 7.76 20.89
C GLU A 287 1.73 6.39 21.51
N GLU A 288 0.89 5.57 20.87
CA GLU A 288 0.54 4.23 21.38
C GLU A 288 1.74 3.28 21.44
N PHE A 289 2.68 3.42 20.51
CA PHE A 289 3.81 2.50 20.34
C PHE A 289 5.19 3.13 20.58
N ASP A 290 5.24 4.34 21.15
CA ASP A 290 6.47 5.09 21.44
C ASP A 290 7.43 5.19 20.23
N LEU A 291 6.88 5.51 19.06
CA LEU A 291 7.58 5.50 17.77
C LEU A 291 8.42 6.74 17.53
#